data_AF-A0A2M7TU98-F1
#
_entry.id   AF-A0A2M7TU98-F1
#
_cell.length_a   1.000
_cell.length_b   1.000
_cell.length_c   1.000
_cell.angle_alpha   90.00
_cell.angle_beta   90.00
_cell.angle_gamma   90.00
#
_symmetry.space_group_name_H-M   'P 1'
#
loop_
_entity.id
_entity.type
_entity.pdbx_description
1 polymer ?
#
loop_
_entity_poly.entity_id
_entity_poly.type
_entity_poly.pdbx_seq_one_letter_code
_entity_poly.pdbx_strand_id
1 'polypeptide(L)'
;NNWRIADDVVGSNRYSYLYLYGQYFTKLGEGVTNTTIVGAGSTGVVFVSGNLTISSDVTVPVGKFLMVIASGSINVDAGVNQLDGIYIADGGINIGNNSNTQMVVNGILYSATTSNIRINRTFTVKEDNNTNPAVVVKYRPDFIFTMPGKLTKLLSGWREF
;
A
#
# COMPACT_ATOMS: atom_id res chain seq x y z
N ASN A 1 33.43 -11.96 18.31
CA ASN A 1 32.49 -10.92 17.86
C ASN A 1 31.66 -11.44 16.70
N ASN A 2 30.55 -12.10 16.99
CA ASN A 2 29.60 -12.59 15.99
C ASN A 2 28.30 -11.79 16.17
N TRP A 3 28.25 -10.60 15.56
CA TRP A 3 27.16 -9.64 15.67
C TRP A 3 26.13 -9.79 14.53
N ARG A 4 26.16 -10.91 13.81
CA ARG A 4 25.06 -11.27 12.92
C ARG A 4 23.87 -11.65 13.78
N ILE A 5 22.92 -10.73 13.88
CA ILE A 5 21.56 -10.98 14.31
C ILE A 5 21.02 -12.06 13.35
N ALA A 6 21.10 -13.31 13.78
CA ALA A 6 20.32 -14.39 13.24
C ALA A 6 18.91 -14.16 13.77
N ASP A 7 18.05 -13.69 12.87
CA ASP A 7 16.60 -13.63 12.89
C ASP A 7 16.12 -12.23 12.51
N ASP A 8 15.73 -12.15 11.25
CA ASP A 8 14.93 -11.08 10.68
C ASP A 8 13.69 -10.90 11.57
N VAL A 9 13.59 -9.76 12.28
CA VAL A 9 12.43 -9.43 13.14
C VAL A 9 11.13 -9.40 12.31
N VAL A 10 11.29 -9.26 10.99
CA VAL A 10 10.28 -9.60 10.00
C VAL A 10 10.59 -11.01 9.53
N GLY A 11 10.01 -12.03 10.16
CA GLY A 11 10.26 -13.43 9.78
C GLY A 11 10.20 -13.59 8.25
N SER A 12 11.02 -14.50 7.70
CA SER A 12 11.22 -14.74 6.25
C SER A 12 9.95 -14.91 5.39
N ASN A 13 8.77 -14.92 6.02
CA ASN A 13 7.48 -14.82 5.38
C ASN A 13 7.18 -13.41 4.88
N ARG A 14 7.27 -13.25 3.57
CA ARG A 14 6.65 -12.13 2.86
C ARG A 14 5.13 -12.21 2.93
N TYR A 15 4.48 -11.08 3.21
CA TYR A 15 3.02 -11.00 3.33
C TYR A 15 2.37 -10.82 1.95
N SER A 16 2.34 -11.88 1.15
CA SER A 16 1.76 -11.88 -0.22
C SER A 16 0.24 -11.75 -0.23
N TYR A 17 -0.31 -11.48 -1.42
CA TYR A 17 -1.76 -11.50 -1.66
C TYR A 17 -2.39 -12.79 -1.13
N LEU A 18 -1.84 -13.94 -1.49
CA LEU A 18 -2.40 -15.24 -1.06
C LEU A 18 -2.41 -15.39 0.46
N TYR A 19 -1.35 -14.95 1.14
CA TYR A 19 -1.30 -14.96 2.59
C TYR A 19 -2.37 -14.05 3.18
N LEU A 20 -2.42 -12.78 2.77
CA LEU A 20 -3.34 -11.78 3.33
C LEU A 20 -4.80 -12.10 2.99
N TYR A 21 -5.07 -12.61 1.79
CA TYR A 21 -6.38 -13.11 1.38
C TYR A 21 -6.82 -14.27 2.29
N GLY A 22 -5.94 -15.23 2.53
CA GLY A 22 -6.22 -16.35 3.43
C GLY A 22 -6.46 -15.90 4.88
N GLN A 23 -5.71 -14.92 5.39
CA GLN A 23 -5.87 -14.47 6.78
C GLN A 23 -7.07 -13.55 6.96
N TYR A 24 -7.28 -12.57 6.09
CA TYR A 24 -8.29 -11.53 6.30
C TYR A 24 -9.62 -11.90 5.66
N PHE A 25 -9.62 -12.34 4.40
CA PHE A 25 -10.85 -12.67 3.72
C PHE A 25 -11.37 -14.05 4.14
N THR A 26 -10.57 -15.11 3.96
CA THR A 26 -11.04 -16.49 4.19
C THR A 26 -11.30 -16.80 5.67
N LYS A 27 -10.42 -16.37 6.58
CA LYS A 27 -10.57 -16.69 8.01
C LYS A 27 -11.42 -15.69 8.79
N LEU A 28 -11.27 -14.40 8.52
CA LEU A 28 -11.93 -13.35 9.31
C LEU A 28 -13.20 -12.79 8.64
N GLY A 29 -13.42 -13.12 7.36
CA GLY A 29 -14.54 -12.58 6.58
C GLY A 29 -14.42 -11.08 6.32
N GLU A 30 -13.21 -10.53 6.35
CA GLU A 30 -12.95 -9.09 6.21
C GLU A 30 -12.45 -8.74 4.81
N GLY A 31 -13.06 -7.71 4.25
CA GLY A 31 -12.74 -7.17 2.93
C GLY A 31 -13.68 -7.64 1.82
N VAL A 32 -13.47 -7.08 0.63
CA VAL A 32 -14.25 -7.37 -0.58
C VAL A 32 -13.31 -7.72 -1.72
N THR A 33 -13.74 -8.60 -2.63
CA THR A 33 -13.04 -8.84 -3.90
C THR A 33 -13.57 -7.89 -4.96
N ASN A 34 -12.68 -7.16 -5.62
CA ASN A 34 -13.05 -6.21 -6.66
C ASN A 34 -11.95 -6.05 -7.70
N THR A 35 -12.28 -5.49 -8.86
CA THR A 35 -11.31 -5.11 -9.90
C THR A 35 -10.91 -3.64 -9.80
N THR A 36 -11.65 -2.85 -9.01
CA THR A 36 -11.40 -1.42 -8.79
C THR A 36 -11.50 -1.05 -7.30
N ILE A 37 -10.92 0.08 -6.91
CA ILE A 37 -11.02 0.60 -5.54
C ILE A 37 -12.41 1.21 -5.27
N VAL A 38 -13.07 1.73 -6.31
CA VAL A 38 -14.36 2.44 -6.22
C VAL A 38 -15.47 1.55 -5.71
N GLY A 39 -15.46 0.25 -6.06
CA GLY A 39 -16.49 -0.68 -5.61
C GLY A 39 -16.48 -0.99 -4.11
N ALA A 40 -15.49 -0.51 -3.35
CA ALA A 40 -15.45 -0.55 -1.88
C ALA A 40 -15.78 0.81 -1.21
N GLY A 41 -16.20 1.82 -2.00
CA GLY A 41 -16.43 3.18 -1.50
C GLY A 41 -15.17 3.86 -0.96
N SER A 42 -13.99 3.46 -1.46
CA SER A 42 -12.68 3.97 -1.00
C SER A 42 -12.41 3.76 0.49
N THR A 43 -13.03 2.76 1.11
CA THR A 43 -12.78 2.36 2.50
C THR A 43 -12.76 0.84 2.67
N GLY A 44 -12.19 0.33 3.76
CA GLY A 44 -12.10 -1.09 4.09
C GLY A 44 -10.89 -1.79 3.49
N VAL A 45 -10.99 -3.12 3.34
CA VAL A 45 -9.96 -3.96 2.70
C VAL A 45 -10.46 -4.40 1.33
N VAL A 46 -9.66 -4.19 0.29
CA VAL A 46 -10.00 -4.53 -1.10
C VAL A 46 -8.98 -5.51 -1.63
N PHE A 47 -9.44 -6.67 -2.07
CA PHE A 47 -8.66 -7.69 -2.73
C PHE A 47 -8.85 -7.61 -4.24
N VAL A 48 -7.76 -7.39 -4.96
CA VAL A 48 -7.73 -7.34 -6.43
C VAL A 48 -7.01 -8.56 -6.96
N SER A 49 -7.75 -9.45 -7.64
CA SER A 49 -7.16 -10.59 -8.35
C SER A 49 -6.65 -10.14 -9.71
N GLY A 50 -5.36 -9.82 -9.78
CA GLY A 50 -4.68 -9.32 -10.97
C GLY A 50 -4.06 -7.94 -10.79
N ASN A 51 -3.84 -7.27 -11.90
CA ASN A 51 -3.29 -5.91 -11.92
C ASN A 51 -4.37 -4.88 -11.60
N LEU A 52 -4.00 -3.82 -10.89
CA LEU A 52 -4.83 -2.67 -10.61
C LEU A 52 -4.25 -1.43 -11.27
N THR A 53 -5.09 -0.66 -11.97
CA THR A 53 -4.74 0.67 -12.47
C THR A 53 -5.53 1.71 -11.70
N ILE A 54 -4.83 2.70 -11.13
CA ILE A 54 -5.42 3.81 -10.40
C ILE A 54 -5.37 5.04 -11.31
N SER A 55 -6.53 5.41 -11.84
CA SER A 55 -6.69 6.48 -12.84
C SER A 55 -7.27 7.77 -12.27
N SER A 56 -7.64 7.79 -10.99
CA SER A 56 -8.23 8.94 -10.31
C SER A 56 -7.72 9.04 -8.87
N ASP A 57 -7.81 10.25 -8.30
CA ASP A 57 -7.40 10.52 -6.93
C ASP A 57 -8.16 9.64 -5.94
N VAL A 58 -7.43 9.13 -4.94
CA VAL A 58 -7.99 8.36 -3.84
C VAL A 58 -7.79 9.16 -2.57
N THR A 59 -8.90 9.58 -1.96
CA THR A 59 -8.89 10.32 -0.70
C THR A 59 -9.60 9.49 0.38
N VAL A 60 -8.94 9.33 1.52
CA VAL A 60 -9.49 8.59 2.66
C VAL A 60 -9.67 9.57 3.82
N PRO A 61 -10.91 9.88 4.22
CA PRO A 61 -11.17 10.78 5.34
C PRO A 61 -10.47 10.32 6.63
N VAL A 62 -10.13 11.27 7.50
CA VAL A 62 -9.62 10.94 8.84
C VAL A 62 -10.63 10.08 9.59
N GLY A 63 -10.15 9.05 10.29
CA GLY A 63 -11.02 8.09 10.98
C GLY A 63 -11.55 6.97 10.08
N LYS A 64 -11.23 6.99 8.77
CA LYS A 64 -11.50 5.90 7.83
C LYS A 64 -10.21 5.19 7.47
N PHE A 65 -10.37 3.96 7.02
CA PHE A 65 -9.28 3.06 6.67
C PHE A 65 -9.47 2.57 5.24
N LEU A 66 -8.38 2.46 4.48
CA LEU A 66 -8.34 1.80 3.19
C LEU A 66 -7.06 0.98 3.08
N MET A 67 -7.21 -0.29 2.75
CA MET A 67 -6.13 -1.20 2.38
C MET A 67 -6.48 -1.89 1.08
N VAL A 68 -5.59 -1.81 0.09
CA VAL A 68 -5.75 -2.42 -1.22
C VAL A 68 -4.64 -3.44 -1.42
N ILE A 69 -5.02 -4.68 -1.74
CA ILE A 69 -4.11 -5.82 -1.85
C ILE A 69 -4.31 -6.42 -3.24
N ALA A 70 -3.32 -6.28 -4.11
CA ALA A 70 -3.35 -6.79 -5.48
C ALA A 70 -2.42 -8.01 -5.64
N SER A 71 -2.92 -9.06 -6.29
CA SER A 71 -2.10 -10.24 -6.64
C SER A 71 -1.17 -9.97 -7.83
N GLY A 72 -1.43 -8.91 -8.59
CA GLY A 72 -0.57 -8.39 -9.64
C GLY A 72 0.09 -7.07 -9.25
N SER A 73 0.40 -6.27 -10.26
CA SER A 73 0.98 -4.93 -10.10
C SER A 73 -0.08 -3.88 -9.80
N ILE A 74 0.31 -2.82 -9.07
CA ILE A 74 -0.46 -1.59 -8.95
C ILE A 74 0.23 -0.53 -9.81
N ASN A 75 -0.49 0.02 -10.79
CA ASN A 75 0.00 1.08 -11.66
C ASN A 75 -0.79 2.36 -11.40
N VAL A 76 -0.09 3.46 -11.16
CA VAL A 76 -0.70 4.77 -10.89
C VAL A 76 -0.51 5.67 -12.11
N ASP A 77 -1.61 6.21 -12.61
CA ASP A 77 -1.62 7.04 -13.81
C ASP A 77 -1.09 8.47 -13.55
N ALA A 78 -0.68 9.14 -14.63
CA ALA A 78 -0.17 10.50 -14.59
C ALA A 78 -1.16 11.50 -13.97
N GLY A 79 -2.46 11.30 -14.19
CA GLY A 79 -3.54 12.17 -13.72
C GLY A 79 -3.80 12.12 -12.22
N VAL A 80 -3.24 11.14 -11.51
CA VAL A 80 -3.38 11.01 -10.06
C VAL A 80 -2.40 11.96 -9.35
N ASN A 81 -2.95 12.79 -8.48
CA ASN A 81 -2.27 13.78 -7.64
C ASN A 81 -2.30 13.36 -6.17
N GLN A 82 -3.29 12.57 -5.75
CA GLN A 82 -3.43 12.14 -4.37
C GLN A 82 -3.76 10.65 -4.27
N LEU A 83 -3.04 9.95 -3.39
CA LEU A 83 -3.23 8.53 -3.11
C LEU A 83 -3.19 8.27 -1.61
N ASP A 84 -4.36 8.10 -1.00
CA ASP A 84 -4.50 7.84 0.42
C ASP A 84 -4.81 6.36 0.68
N GLY A 85 -4.01 5.70 1.54
CA GLY A 85 -4.29 4.32 1.98
C GLY A 85 -3.05 3.43 2.09
N ILE A 86 -3.29 2.16 2.37
CA ILE A 86 -2.26 1.12 2.41
C ILE A 86 -2.35 0.31 1.11
N TYR A 87 -1.28 0.30 0.31
CA TYR A 87 -1.24 -0.41 -0.97
C TYR A 87 -0.21 -1.52 -0.92
N ILE A 88 -0.70 -2.73 -1.17
CA ILE A 88 0.09 -3.97 -1.16
C ILE A 88 -0.02 -4.60 -2.55
N ALA A 89 1.10 -4.89 -3.18
CA ALA A 89 1.12 -5.52 -4.49
C ALA A 89 2.14 -6.66 -4.54
N ASP A 90 1.71 -7.83 -5.02
CA ASP A 90 2.65 -8.92 -5.31
C ASP A 90 3.49 -8.56 -6.54
N GLY A 91 2.90 -8.01 -7.59
CA GLY A 91 3.57 -7.64 -8.84
C GLY A 91 4.33 -6.30 -8.80
N GLY A 92 4.48 -5.70 -7.62
CA GLY A 92 5.13 -4.39 -7.45
C GLY A 92 4.20 -3.20 -7.69
N ILE A 93 4.72 -2.01 -7.41
CA ILE A 93 3.95 -0.75 -7.49
C ILE A 93 4.72 0.20 -8.40
N ASN A 94 4.10 0.67 -9.48
CA ASN A 94 4.69 1.62 -10.41
C ASN A 94 3.96 2.98 -10.32
N ILE A 95 4.71 4.01 -9.95
CA ILE A 95 4.27 5.41 -9.97
C ILE A 95 5.16 6.14 -10.98
N GLY A 96 4.68 6.23 -12.21
CA GLY A 96 5.46 6.73 -13.36
C GLY A 96 4.80 7.87 -14.11
N ASN A 97 5.31 8.11 -15.31
CA ASN A 97 4.87 9.13 -16.27
C ASN A 97 5.24 10.58 -15.90
N ASN A 98 5.04 11.48 -16.88
CA ASN A 98 5.26 12.91 -16.70
C ASN A 98 3.96 13.58 -16.24
N SER A 99 4.06 14.55 -15.34
CA SER A 99 2.93 15.41 -14.97
C SER A 99 3.37 16.84 -14.66
N ASN A 100 2.44 17.79 -14.74
CA ASN A 100 2.69 19.18 -14.31
C ASN A 100 2.51 19.37 -12.80
N THR A 101 2.06 18.33 -12.09
CA THR A 101 1.68 18.39 -10.67
C THR A 101 2.43 17.35 -9.85
N GLN A 102 2.81 17.75 -8.63
CA GLN A 102 3.34 16.84 -7.62
C GLN A 102 2.25 15.86 -7.20
N MET A 103 2.61 14.58 -7.08
CA MET A 103 1.74 13.57 -6.49
C MET A 103 2.08 13.36 -5.01
N VAL A 104 1.07 13.27 -4.16
CA VAL A 104 1.22 12.94 -2.74
C VAL A 104 0.59 11.59 -2.46
N VAL A 105 1.40 10.66 -1.95
CA VAL A 105 0.93 9.39 -1.39
C VAL A 105 0.83 9.58 0.12
N ASN A 106 -0.37 9.53 0.69
CA ASN A 106 -0.57 9.56 2.14
C ASN A 106 -0.89 8.14 2.64
N GLY A 107 0.12 7.41 3.11
CA GLY A 107 -0.08 6.06 3.61
C GLY A 107 1.16 5.18 3.52
N ILE A 108 0.95 3.92 3.14
CA ILE A 108 1.98 2.88 3.14
C ILE A 108 1.98 2.17 1.79
N LEU A 109 3.17 1.95 1.23
CA LEU A 109 3.38 1.16 0.02
C LEU A 109 4.21 -0.07 0.38
N TYR A 110 3.75 -1.25 -0.03
CA TYR A 110 4.44 -2.52 0.22
C TYR A 110 4.40 -3.41 -1.03
N SER A 111 5.57 -3.88 -1.45
CA SER A 111 5.71 -4.89 -2.50
C SER A 111 6.02 -6.22 -1.86
N ALA A 112 5.12 -7.17 -2.01
CA ALA A 112 5.12 -8.40 -1.22
C ALA A 112 5.92 -9.55 -1.84
N THR A 113 6.35 -9.47 -3.10
CA THR A 113 7.17 -10.53 -3.72
C THR A 113 8.57 -10.02 -4.09
N THR A 114 9.23 -10.64 -5.08
CA THR A 114 10.52 -10.17 -5.63
C THR A 114 10.40 -8.91 -6.48
N SER A 115 9.19 -8.39 -6.67
CA SER A 115 8.92 -7.16 -7.42
C SER A 115 9.29 -5.91 -6.61
N ASN A 116 9.53 -4.80 -7.30
CA ASN A 116 9.97 -3.54 -6.69
C ASN A 116 8.83 -2.52 -6.62
N ILE A 117 8.96 -1.57 -5.68
CA ILE A 117 8.26 -0.29 -5.76
C ILE A 117 9.12 0.62 -6.64
N ARG A 118 8.59 1.04 -7.78
CA ARG A 118 9.24 1.93 -8.74
C ARG A 118 8.54 3.28 -8.74
N ILE A 119 9.25 4.29 -8.28
CA ILE A 119 8.83 5.69 -8.34
C ILE A 119 9.70 6.38 -9.39
N ASN A 120 9.15 6.55 -10.59
CA ASN A 120 9.82 7.15 -11.74
C ASN A 120 9.01 8.29 -12.38
N ARG A 121 7.99 8.78 -11.68
CA ARG A 121 7.26 9.99 -12.06
C ARG A 121 8.19 11.20 -12.02
N THR A 122 7.99 12.14 -12.95
CA THR A 122 8.81 13.33 -13.13
C THR A 122 7.94 14.48 -13.62
N PHE A 123 8.36 15.73 -13.35
CA PHE A 123 7.66 16.87 -13.92
C PHE A 123 7.80 16.91 -15.45
N THR A 124 6.78 17.43 -16.14
CA THR A 124 6.83 17.70 -17.59
C THR A 124 7.93 18.70 -17.92
N VAL A 125 8.01 19.80 -17.15
CA VAL A 125 9.15 20.71 -17.14
C VAL A 125 10.25 20.09 -16.30
N LYS A 126 11.36 19.70 -16.92
CA LYS A 126 12.38 18.89 -16.25
C LYS A 126 13.11 19.62 -15.13
N GLU A 127 13.28 20.93 -15.28
CA GLU A 127 13.95 21.79 -14.29
C GLU A 127 13.24 21.80 -12.93
N ASP A 128 11.91 21.62 -12.90
CA ASP A 128 11.13 21.58 -11.66
C ASP A 128 11.53 20.42 -10.75
N ASN A 129 12.07 19.33 -11.31
CA ASN A 129 12.55 18.17 -10.53
C ASN A 129 13.80 18.51 -9.69
N ASN A 130 14.49 19.62 -9.97
CA ASN A 130 15.67 20.04 -9.22
C ASN A 130 15.32 20.68 -7.86
N THR A 131 14.12 21.25 -7.76
CA THR A 131 13.67 21.98 -6.56
C THR A 131 12.50 21.30 -5.86
N ASN A 132 11.71 20.50 -6.59
CA ASN A 132 10.56 19.80 -6.06
C ASN A 132 10.62 18.31 -6.43
N PRO A 133 10.35 17.38 -5.49
CA PRO A 133 10.14 15.99 -5.84
C PRO A 133 8.80 15.83 -6.57
N ALA A 134 8.76 15.03 -7.64
CA ALA A 134 7.52 14.75 -8.38
C ALA A 134 6.54 13.84 -7.60
N VAL A 135 7.05 13.08 -6.62
CA VAL A 135 6.26 12.21 -5.73
C VAL A 135 6.73 12.40 -4.30
N VAL A 136 5.79 12.62 -3.39
CA VAL A 136 6.04 12.69 -1.94
C VAL A 136 5.25 11.59 -1.27
N VAL A 137 5.93 10.72 -0.51
CA VAL A 137 5.28 9.71 0.32
C VAL A 137 5.26 10.21 1.76
N LYS A 138 4.06 10.42 2.30
CA LYS A 138 3.78 10.83 3.67
C LYS A 138 3.18 9.66 4.42
N TYR A 139 3.82 9.26 5.51
CA TYR A 139 3.28 8.22 6.36
C TYR A 139 2.05 8.73 7.12
N ARG A 140 0.96 7.96 7.08
CA ARG A 140 -0.29 8.20 7.83
C ARG A 140 -0.45 7.16 8.94
N PRO A 141 0.01 7.43 10.17
CA PRO A 141 -0.07 6.48 11.27
C PRO A 141 -1.51 6.20 11.73
N ASP A 142 -2.43 7.12 11.47
CA ASP A 142 -3.84 6.99 11.87
C ASP A 142 -4.50 5.75 11.25
N PHE A 143 -4.06 5.31 10.07
CA PHE A 143 -4.54 4.08 9.46
C PHE A 143 -4.35 2.84 10.32
N ILE A 144 -3.29 2.76 11.12
CA ILE A 144 -3.07 1.62 12.03
C ILE A 144 -4.13 1.59 13.13
N PHE A 145 -4.55 2.76 13.62
CA PHE A 145 -5.53 2.88 14.69
C PHE A 145 -6.98 2.77 14.19
N THR A 146 -7.24 3.14 12.94
CA THR A 146 -8.55 3.02 12.31
C THR A 146 -8.77 1.66 11.63
N MET A 147 -7.75 0.81 11.59
CA MET A 147 -7.84 -0.52 11.00
C MET A 147 -8.90 -1.35 11.74
N PRO A 148 -9.77 -2.10 11.03
CA PRO A 148 -10.73 -2.99 11.67
C PRO A 148 -10.06 -3.92 12.69
N GLY A 149 -10.61 -3.99 13.91
CA GLY A 149 -9.99 -4.72 15.02
C GLY A 149 -9.71 -6.20 14.72
N LYS A 150 -10.51 -6.82 13.85
CA LYS A 150 -10.28 -8.20 13.40
C LYS A 150 -8.95 -8.39 12.67
N LEU A 151 -8.43 -7.36 12.00
CA LEU A 151 -7.16 -7.39 11.29
C LEU A 151 -5.96 -7.20 12.24
N THR A 152 -6.19 -6.72 13.46
CA THR A 152 -5.13 -6.56 14.46
C THR A 152 -4.76 -7.92 15.04
N LYS A 153 -3.47 -8.28 14.95
CA LYS A 153 -2.95 -9.45 15.66
C LYS A 153 -2.67 -9.02 17.10
N LEU A 154 -3.41 -9.55 18.05
CA LEU A 154 -3.06 -9.42 19.46
C LEU A 154 -1.71 -10.10 19.69
N LEU A 155 -0.70 -9.32 20.09
CA LEU A 155 0.56 -9.85 20.58
C LEU A 155 0.31 -10.45 21.96
N SER A 156 -0.18 -11.69 21.98
CA SER A 156 -0.28 -12.48 23.20
C SER A 156 1.05 -13.17 23.45
N GLY A 157 1.64 -12.96 24.63
CA GLY A 157 2.94 -13.52 25.00
C GLY A 157 3.96 -12.51 25.51
N TRP A 158 3.56 -11.27 25.79
CA TRP A 158 4.42 -10.35 26.54
C TRP A 158 4.71 -10.97 27.92
N ARG A 159 5.99 -11.26 28.17
CA ARG A 159 6.51 -11.69 29.47
C ARG A 159 7.61 -10.71 29.84
N GLU A 160 7.44 -10.08 30.99
CA GLU A 160 8.53 -9.34 31.64
C GLU A 160 9.60 -10.36 32.03
N PHE A 161 10.86 -10.07 31.70
CA PHE A 161 12.03 -10.83 32.14
C PHE A 161 12.66 -10.13 33.33
#